data_AF-A0A9Q8TVG8-F1
#
_entry.id   AF-A0A9Q8TVG8-F1
#
_cell.length_a   1.000
_cell.length_b   1.000
_cell.length_c   1.000
_cell.angle_alpha   90.00
_cell.angle_beta   90.00
_cell.angle_gamma   90.00
#
_symmetry.space_group_name_H-M   'P 1'
#
loop_
_entity.id
_entity.type
_entity.pdbx_description
1 polymer ?
#
loop_
_entity_poly.entity_id
_entity_poly.type
_entity_poly.pdbx_seq_one_letter_code
_entity_poly.pdbx_strand_id
1 'polypeptide(L)' 'MNKIIKSLNQNKKNVITSFKEELMKVLREYFNLRIQAKAGQLKQLHLLKKVRRNIASIKHYLSNNKNM' A
#
# COMPACT_ATOMS: atom_id res chain seq x y z
N MET A 1 2.01 -6.57 -12.07
CA MET A 1 1.09 -6.47 -10.91
C MET A 1 1.92 -6.41 -9.63
N ASN A 2 1.64 -5.46 -8.72
CA ASN A 2 2.34 -5.36 -7.44
C ASN A 2 2.25 -6.69 -6.66
N LYS A 3 3.36 -7.13 -6.05
CA LYS A 3 3.45 -8.43 -5.34
C LYS A 3 2.35 -8.56 -4.26
N ILE A 4 2.03 -7.45 -3.59
CA ILE A 4 0.97 -7.32 -2.58
C ILE A 4 -0.42 -7.66 -3.15
N ILE A 5 -0.77 -7.13 -4.32
CA ILE A 5 -2.07 -7.41 -4.95
C ILE A 5 -2.13 -8.86 -5.44
N LYS A 6 -1.03 -9.36 -5.98
CA LYS A 6 -0.93 -10.76 -6.44
C LYS A 6 -1.14 -11.75 -5.27
N SER A 7 -0.57 -11.47 -4.09
CA SER A 7 -0.77 -12.33 -2.90
C SER A 7 -2.18 -12.21 -2.31
N LEU A 8 -2.77 -11.02 -2.30
CA LEU A 8 -4.13 -10.83 -1.75
C LEU A 8 -5.22 -11.49 -2.61
N ASN A 9 -5.04 -11.53 -3.93
CA ASN A 9 -5.97 -12.20 -4.84
C ASN A 9 -6.07 -13.72 -4.63
N GLN A 10 -5.08 -14.34 -3.97
CA GLN A 10 -5.11 -15.78 -3.65
C GLN A 10 -6.09 -16.11 -2.50
N ASN A 11 -6.42 -15.14 -1.65
CA ASN A 11 -7.30 -15.32 -0.49
C ASN A 11 -8.68 -14.67 -0.72
N LYS A 12 -9.58 -15.39 -1.41
CA LYS A 12 -10.88 -14.86 -1.89
C LYS A 12 -11.93 -14.56 -0.80
N LYS A 13 -11.77 -14.99 0.45
CA LYS A 13 -12.91 -15.09 1.39
C LYS A 13 -13.36 -13.78 2.05
N ASN A 14 -12.54 -12.72 2.11
CA ASN A 14 -12.92 -11.40 2.68
C ASN A 14 -12.03 -10.27 2.10
N VAL A 15 -12.10 -10.08 0.78
CA VAL A 15 -11.15 -9.24 0.05
C VAL A 15 -11.25 -7.76 0.47
N ILE A 16 -12.46 -7.19 0.58
CA ILE A 16 -12.62 -5.74 0.77
C ILE A 16 -12.12 -5.26 2.15
N THR A 17 -12.44 -5.98 3.22
CA THR A 17 -11.98 -5.65 4.59
C THR A 17 -10.47 -5.79 4.70
N SER A 18 -9.92 -6.90 4.19
CA SER A 18 -8.48 -7.15 4.15
C SER A 18 -7.70 -6.06 3.38
N PHE A 19 -8.23 -5.59 2.25
CA PHE A 19 -7.59 -4.52 1.48
C PHE A 19 -7.63 -3.16 2.19
N LYS A 20 -8.68 -2.85 2.97
CA LYS A 20 -8.73 -1.64 3.80
C LYS A 20 -7.71 -1.69 4.93
N GLU A 21 -7.56 -2.84 5.59
CA GLU A 21 -6.54 -3.05 6.62
C GLU A 21 -5.12 -2.92 6.04
N GLU A 22 -4.88 -3.51 4.88
CA GLU A 22 -3.60 -3.41 4.19
C GLU A 22 -3.28 -1.96 3.79
N LEU A 23 -4.30 -1.22 3.32
CA LEU A 23 -4.16 0.21 3.04
C LEU A 23 -3.72 0.98 4.30
N MET A 24 -4.29 0.68 5.47
CA MET A 24 -3.89 1.31 6.73
C MET A 24 -2.44 1.00 7.11
N LYS A 25 -1.99 -0.25 6.93
CA LYS A 25 -0.59 -0.64 7.18
C LYS A 25 0.38 0.14 6.30
N VAL A 26 0.11 0.20 4.99
CA VAL A 26 0.98 0.90 4.02
C VAL A 26 0.98 2.42 4.26
N LEU A 27 -0.15 3.00 4.69
CA LEU A 27 -0.20 4.42 5.07
C LEU A 27 0.63 4.73 6.32
N ARG A 28 0.61 3.83 7.31
CA ARG A 28 1.47 3.96 8.49
C ARG A 28 2.95 3.85 8.13
N GLU A 29 3.31 2.91 7.25
CA GLU A 29 4.67 2.80 6.71
C GLU A 29 5.09 4.09 5.99
N TYR A 30 4.23 4.64 5.13
CA TYR A 30 4.47 5.90 4.44
C TYR A 30 4.71 7.06 5.41
N PHE A 31 3.92 7.14 6.48
CA PHE A 31 4.07 8.17 7.52
C PHE A 31 5.43 8.06 8.21
N ASN A 32 5.83 6.86 8.63
CA ASN A 32 7.12 6.62 9.27
C ASN A 32 8.28 7.00 8.33
N LEU A 33 8.22 6.59 7.06
CA LEU A 33 9.23 6.95 6.06
C LEU A 33 9.30 8.46 5.80
N ARG A 34 8.16 9.17 5.84
CA ARG A 34 8.15 10.64 5.71
C ARG A 34 8.81 11.31 6.91
N ILE A 35 8.57 10.82 8.13
CA ILE A 35 9.23 11.35 9.34
C ILE A 35 10.73 11.14 9.25
N GLN A 36 11.17 9.91 8.92
CA GLN A 36 12.59 9.60 8.76
C GLN A 36 13.25 10.44 7.67
N ALA A 37 12.56 10.68 6.55
CA ALA A 37 13.07 11.53 5.48
C ALA A 37 13.20 12.99 5.92
N LYS A 38 12.20 13.52 6.64
CA LYS A 38 12.23 14.88 7.21
C LYS A 38 13.34 15.04 8.25
N ALA A 39 13.60 14.00 9.04
CA ALA A 39 14.68 13.97 10.02
C ALA A 39 16.08 13.75 9.40
N GLY A 40 16.18 13.53 8.07
CA GLY A 40 17.45 13.25 7.39
C GLY A 40 18.04 11.86 7.66
N GLN A 41 17.29 10.98 8.34
CA GLN A 41 17.75 9.64 8.74
C GLN A 41 17.43 8.55 7.70
N LEU A 42 16.69 8.90 6.64
CA LEU A 42 16.27 7.92 5.63
C LEU A 42 17.41 7.57 4.66
N LYS A 43 18.01 6.39 4.85
CA LYS A 43 19.10 5.88 3.98
C LYS A 43 18.64 5.52 2.57
N GLN A 44 17.38 5.08 2.39
CA GLN A 44 16.89 4.55 1.11
C GLN A 44 15.69 5.35 0.57
N LEU A 45 15.97 6.37 -0.25
CA LEU A 45 14.96 7.26 -0.83
C LEU A 45 13.93 6.55 -1.73
N HIS A 46 14.33 5.47 -2.40
CA HIS A 46 13.46 4.73 -3.31
C HIS A 46 12.27 4.05 -2.59
N LEU A 47 12.36 3.83 -1.27
CA LEU A 47 11.29 3.25 -0.46
C LEU A 47 10.04 4.13 -0.45
N LEU A 48 10.19 5.46 -0.40
CA LEU A 48 9.06 6.40 -0.50
C LEU A 48 8.31 6.23 -1.83
N LYS A 49 9.05 6.09 -2.94
CA LYS A 49 8.47 5.85 -4.28
C LYS A 49 7.75 4.50 -4.35
N LYS A 50 8.32 3.47 -3.74
CA LYS A 50 7.72 2.12 -3.66
C LYS A 50 6.41 2.15 -2.88
N VAL A 51 6.40 2.74 -1.68
CA VAL A 51 5.21 2.83 -0.83
C VAL A 51 4.09 3.65 -1.49
N ARG A 52 4.42 4.78 -2.15
CA ARG A 52 3.44 5.54 -2.94
C ARG A 52 2.78 4.71 -4.05
N ARG A 53 3.56 3.90 -4.77
CA ARG A 53 3.03 3.00 -5.81
C ARG A 53 2.14 1.91 -5.23
N ASN A 54 2.49 1.38 -4.06
CA ASN A 54 1.67 0.40 -3.35
C ASN A 54 0.29 0.99 -3.00
N ILE A 55 0.27 2.19 -2.41
CA ILE A 55 -0.98 2.91 -2.09
C ILE A 55 -1.83 3.12 -3.34
N ALA A 56 -1.24 3.62 -4.43
CA ALA A 56 -1.97 3.85 -5.68
C ALA A 56 -2.57 2.57 -6.25
N SER A 57 -1.82 1.46 -6.20
CA SER A 57 -2.30 0.18 -6.71
C SER A 57 -3.47 -0.37 -5.86
N ILE A 58 -3.39 -0.27 -4.53
CA ILE A 58 -4.46 -0.68 -3.62
C ILE A 58 -5.72 0.15 -3.86
N LYS A 59 -5.58 1.48 -3.97
CA LYS A 59 -6.69 2.39 -4.28
C LYS A 59 -7.34 2.08 -5.63
N HIS A 60 -6.53 1.83 -6.67
CA HIS A 60 -7.02 1.47 -7.99
C HIS A 60 -7.84 0.17 -7.91
N TYR A 61 -7.31 -0.87 -7.27
CA TYR A 61 -8.02 -2.13 -7.11
C TYR A 61 -9.35 -1.98 -6.36
N LEU A 62 -9.35 -1.24 -5.23
CA LEU A 62 -10.57 -0.92 -4.49
C LEU A 62 -11.60 -0.16 -5.34
N SER A 63 -11.15 0.78 -6.17
CA SER A 63 -12.03 1.52 -7.08
C SER A 63 -12.63 0.62 -8.16
N ASN A 64 -11.82 -0.25 -8.78
CA ASN A 64 -12.30 -1.17 -9.81
C ASN A 64 -13.31 -2.18 -9.26
N ASN A 65 -13.10 -2.70 -8.04
CA ASN A 65 -14.02 -3.66 -7.43
C ASN A 65 -15.28 -3.00 -6.86
N LYS A 66 -15.25 -1.70 -6.54
CA LYS A 66 -16.46 -0.97 -6.09
C LYS A 66 -17.40 -0.63 -7.24
N ASN A 67 -16.87 -0.53 -8.46
CA ASN A 67 -17.61 -0.18 -9.67
C ASN A 67 -18.10 -1.40 -10.48
N MET A 68 -17.94 -2.63 -9.96
CA MET A 68 -18.59 -3.84 -10.44
C MET A 68 -19.68 -4.25 -9.46
#